data_AF-A0A5R9DQV5-F1
#
_entry.id   AF-A0A5R9DQV5-F1
#
_cell.length_a   1.000
_cell.length_b   1.000
_cell.length_c   1.000
_cell.angle_alpha   90.00
_cell.angle_beta   90.00
_cell.angle_gamma   90.00
#
_symmetry.space_group_name_H-M   'P 1'
#
loop_
_entity.id
_entity.type
_entity.pdbx_description
1 polymer ?
#
loop_
_entity_poly.entity_id
_entity_poly.type
_entity_poly.pdbx_seq_one_letter_code
_entity_poly.pdbx_strand_id
1 'polypeptide(L)'
;MRNEQTLEKLKAMRLSGMADLYEQQTSDESIQSLGFEERFELLVDAESARRKSNKLDRLIQQATFSEPNASIEGIEYYPDRHLDKNLISKLAQGGYIENHQNIILMGASGNGKTWIANAFGIQACRQFRKVKYIRLPELLMSTEKWSTLLFKNGPLGGNL
;
A
#
# COMPACT_ATOMS: atom_id res chain seq x y z
N MET A 1 4.51 15.20 -37.04
CA MET A 1 5.87 14.62 -37.08
C MET A 1 6.14 14.00 -35.72
N ARG A 2 6.29 12.67 -35.64
CA ARG A 2 6.50 11.94 -34.38
C ARG A 2 7.90 12.24 -33.84
N ASN A 3 8.01 12.88 -32.68
CA ASN A 3 9.32 13.16 -32.07
C ASN A 3 9.80 11.94 -31.28
N GLU A 4 10.32 10.93 -31.99
CA GLU A 4 10.82 9.67 -31.41
C GLU A 4 11.90 9.92 -30.35
N GLN A 5 12.74 10.95 -30.54
CA GLN A 5 13.76 11.34 -29.56
C GLN A 5 13.15 11.75 -28.21
N THR A 6 11.97 12.35 -28.21
CA THR A 6 11.27 12.72 -26.97
C THR A 6 10.78 11.47 -26.24
N LEU A 7 10.21 10.51 -26.97
CA LEU A 7 9.74 9.25 -26.41
C LEU A 7 10.89 8.44 -25.78
N GLU A 8 12.04 8.36 -26.45
CA GLU A 8 13.23 7.70 -25.90
C GLU A 8 13.73 8.38 -24.62
N LYS A 9 13.78 9.72 -24.59
CA LYS A 9 14.16 10.47 -23.39
C LYS A 9 13.20 10.23 -22.22
N LEU A 10 11.88 10.22 -22.47
CA LEU A 10 10.88 9.92 -21.44
C LEU A 10 11.10 8.52 -20.85
N LYS A 11 11.33 7.51 -21.70
CA LYS A 11 11.62 6.14 -21.26
C LYS A 11 12.93 6.07 -20.47
N ALA A 12 13.99 6.74 -20.93
CA ALA A 12 15.29 6.79 -20.23
C ALA A 12 15.17 7.43 -18.83
N MET A 13 14.33 8.44 -18.68
CA MET A 13 14.03 9.09 -17.39
C MET A 13 13.05 8.30 -16.50
N ARG A 14 12.59 7.12 -16.95
CA ARG A 14 11.56 6.31 -16.26
C ARG A 14 10.23 7.03 -16.08
N LEU A 15 9.86 7.89 -17.03
CA LEU A 15 8.57 8.58 -17.10
C LEU A 15 7.59 7.79 -17.97
N SER A 16 7.36 6.53 -17.62
CA SER A 16 6.65 5.59 -18.47
C SER A 16 5.17 5.96 -18.68
N GLY A 17 4.50 6.54 -17.68
CA GLY A 17 3.11 7.02 -17.84
C GLY A 17 3.01 8.17 -18.83
N MET A 18 3.94 9.12 -18.77
CA MET A 18 4.06 10.20 -19.75
C MET A 18 4.39 9.66 -21.15
N ALA A 19 5.31 8.70 -21.26
CA ALA A 19 5.71 8.11 -22.53
C ALA A 19 4.52 7.44 -23.24
N ASP A 20 3.75 6.63 -22.51
CA ASP A 20 2.59 5.91 -23.06
C ASP A 20 1.50 6.89 -23.50
N LEU A 21 1.19 7.90 -22.68
CA LEU A 21 0.17 8.88 -23.06
C LEU A 21 0.64 9.77 -24.20
N TYR A 22 1.91 10.18 -24.25
CA TYR A 22 2.47 10.97 -25.36
C TYR A 22 2.33 10.24 -26.71
N GLU A 23 2.52 8.92 -26.72
CA GLU A 23 2.27 8.08 -27.89
C GLU A 23 0.78 8.05 -28.28
N GLN A 24 -0.12 7.96 -27.30
CA GLN A 24 -1.57 8.02 -27.53
C GLN A 24 -2.05 9.38 -28.07
N GLN A 25 -1.58 10.50 -27.52
CA GLN A 25 -1.95 11.85 -28.01
C GLN A 25 -1.61 12.05 -29.49
N THR A 26 -0.56 11.37 -29.98
CA THR A 26 -0.15 11.46 -31.39
C THR A 26 -1.13 10.75 -32.33
N SER A 27 -1.96 9.85 -31.79
CA SER A 27 -2.89 9.02 -32.56
C SER A 27 -4.37 9.39 -32.34
N ASP A 28 -4.68 10.20 -31.33
CA ASP A 28 -6.05 10.55 -30.93
C ASP A 28 -6.36 12.03 -31.27
N GLU A 29 -7.21 12.25 -32.27
CA GLU A 29 -7.63 13.58 -32.73
C GLU A 29 -8.37 14.38 -31.65
N SER A 30 -9.08 13.70 -30.73
CA SER A 30 -9.80 14.36 -29.63
C SER A 30 -8.82 15.02 -28.67
N ILE A 31 -7.70 14.37 -28.38
CA ILE A 31 -6.66 14.92 -27.50
C ILE A 31 -5.86 16.00 -28.23
N GLN A 32 -5.67 15.88 -29.54
CA GLN A 32 -5.00 16.91 -30.34
C GLN A 32 -5.77 18.23 -30.42
N SER A 33 -7.09 18.18 -30.26
CA SER A 33 -7.94 19.38 -30.21
C SER A 33 -7.73 20.22 -28.94
N LEU A 34 -7.10 19.64 -27.90
CA LEU A 34 -6.79 20.31 -26.65
C LEU A 34 -5.61 21.28 -26.78
N GLY A 35 -5.61 22.29 -25.92
CA GLY A 35 -4.49 23.22 -25.77
C GLY A 35 -3.20 22.51 -25.36
N PHE A 36 -2.06 23.17 -25.53
CA PHE A 36 -0.77 22.64 -25.08
C PHE A 36 -0.78 22.36 -23.56
N GLU A 37 -1.26 23.31 -22.75
CA GLU A 37 -1.30 23.18 -21.30
C GLU A 37 -2.14 21.99 -20.84
N GLU A 38 -3.33 21.80 -21.42
CA GLU A 38 -4.22 20.66 -21.10
C GLU A 38 -3.54 19.32 -21.45
N ARG A 39 -2.92 19.23 -22.64
CA ARG A 39 -2.18 18.03 -23.03
C ARG A 39 -1.00 17.76 -22.11
N PHE A 40 -0.30 18.80 -21.66
CA PHE A 40 0.82 18.67 -20.76
C PHE A 40 0.38 18.25 -19.35
N GLU A 41 -0.73 18.80 -18.85
CA GLU A 41 -1.36 18.39 -17.59
C GLU A 41 -1.71 16.89 -17.62
N LEU A 42 -2.36 16.43 -18.69
CA LEU A 42 -2.68 15.01 -18.87
C LEU A 42 -1.44 14.11 -18.82
N LEU A 43 -0.33 14.53 -19.45
CA LEU A 43 0.94 13.80 -19.42
C LEU A 43 1.46 13.68 -17.98
N VAL A 44 1.52 14.80 -17.25
CA VAL A 44 2.00 14.83 -15.86
C VAL A 44 1.12 13.98 -14.95
N ASP A 45 -0.20 14.05 -15.12
CA ASP A 45 -1.16 13.28 -14.35
C ASP A 45 -1.03 11.78 -14.57
N ALA A 46 -0.84 11.35 -15.82
CA ALA A 46 -0.63 9.94 -16.15
C ALA A 46 0.60 9.36 -15.43
N GLU A 47 1.71 10.09 -15.41
CA GLU A 47 2.92 9.66 -14.69
C GLU A 47 2.72 9.71 -13.17
N SER A 48 2.09 10.77 -12.65
CA SER A 48 1.79 10.91 -11.22
C SER A 48 0.92 9.76 -10.72
N ALA A 49 -0.15 9.42 -11.45
CA ALA A 49 -1.04 8.31 -11.15
C ALA A 49 -0.30 6.97 -11.18
N ARG A 50 0.52 6.72 -12.22
CA ARG A 50 1.32 5.50 -12.33
C ARG A 50 2.30 5.33 -11.16
N ARG A 51 2.99 6.41 -10.77
CA ARG A 51 3.90 6.38 -9.61
C ARG A 51 3.17 6.09 -8.31
N LYS A 52 2.00 6.69 -8.09
CA LYS A 52 1.15 6.43 -6.92
C LYS A 52 0.70 4.97 -6.90
N SER A 53 0.25 4.41 -8.02
CA SER A 53 -0.13 3.00 -8.14
C SER A 53 1.04 2.07 -7.82
N ASN A 54 2.18 2.25 -8.48
CA ASN A 54 3.39 1.43 -8.24
C ASN A 54 3.85 1.49 -6.77
N LYS A 55 3.74 2.66 -6.14
CA LYS A 55 4.06 2.82 -4.72
C LYS A 55 3.09 2.03 -3.84
N LEU A 56 1.79 2.09 -4.12
CA LEU A 56 0.77 1.34 -3.40
C LEU A 56 1.01 -0.18 -3.54
N ASP A 57 1.19 -0.67 -4.78
CA ASP A 57 1.43 -2.08 -5.06
C ASP A 57 2.65 -2.58 -4.29
N ARG A 58 3.75 -1.81 -4.32
CA ARG A 58 4.95 -2.14 -3.55
C ARG A 58 4.70 -2.20 -2.05
N LEU A 59 3.91 -1.29 -1.48
CA LEU A 59 3.59 -1.29 -0.04
C LEU A 59 2.76 -2.52 0.34
N ILE A 60 1.76 -2.88 -0.46
CA ILE A 60 0.92 -4.07 -0.24
C ILE A 60 1.76 -5.34 -0.31
N GLN A 61 2.63 -5.47 -1.32
CA GLN A 61 3.52 -6.63 -1.45
C GLN A 61 4.50 -6.75 -0.27
N GLN A 62 5.09 -5.63 0.17
CA GLN A 62 6.02 -5.62 1.31
C GLN A 62 5.35 -5.96 2.64
N ALA A 63 4.05 -5.69 2.77
CA ALA A 63 3.30 -5.97 3.99
C ALA A 63 3.03 -7.46 4.21
N THR A 64 3.15 -8.30 3.17
CA THR A 64 3.00 -9.77 3.23
C THR A 64 1.68 -10.21 3.87
N PHE A 65 0.57 -9.57 3.49
CA PHE A 65 -0.77 -9.93 3.97
C PHE A 65 -1.14 -11.38 3.60
N SER A 66 -1.83 -12.08 4.48
CA SER A 66 -2.41 -13.39 4.15
C SER A 66 -3.59 -13.28 3.17
N GLU A 67 -4.31 -12.16 3.21
CA GLU A 67 -5.46 -11.84 2.36
C GLU A 67 -5.19 -10.52 1.61
N PRO A 68 -4.39 -10.53 0.52
CA PRO A 68 -3.99 -9.31 -0.19
C PRO A 68 -5.14 -8.61 -0.93
N ASN A 69 -6.27 -9.30 -1.11
CA ASN A 69 -7.48 -8.77 -1.75
C ASN A 69 -8.50 -8.21 -0.75
N ALA A 70 -8.18 -8.20 0.56
CA ALA A 70 -9.09 -7.69 1.57
C ALA A 70 -9.28 -6.17 1.43
N SER A 71 -10.48 -5.67 1.71
CA SER A 71 -10.79 -4.24 1.56
C SER A 71 -11.83 -3.79 2.57
N ILE A 72 -11.81 -2.53 2.97
CA ILE A 72 -12.83 -2.01 3.90
C ILE A 72 -14.20 -2.02 3.22
N GLU A 73 -14.24 -1.77 1.92
CA GLU A 73 -15.45 -1.76 1.10
C GLU A 73 -16.10 -3.15 0.99
N GLY A 74 -15.30 -4.22 1.10
CA GLY A 74 -15.79 -5.61 1.05
C GLY A 74 -16.25 -6.18 2.39
N ILE A 75 -16.32 -5.38 3.46
CA ILE A 75 -16.80 -5.85 4.76
C ILE A 75 -18.31 -6.09 4.70
N GLU A 76 -18.71 -7.34 4.98
CA GLU A 76 -20.12 -7.72 5.11
C GLU A 76 -20.63 -7.54 6.55
N TYR A 77 -21.66 -6.71 6.70
CA TYR A 77 -22.26 -6.30 7.99
C TYR A 77 -23.51 -7.13 8.32
N TYR A 78 -23.33 -8.43 8.53
CA TYR A 78 -24.43 -9.29 8.98
C TYR A 78 -24.84 -8.98 10.44
N PRO A 79 -26.13 -9.11 10.79
CA PRO A 79 -26.63 -8.77 12.13
C PRO A 79 -25.97 -9.53 13.29
N ASP A 80 -25.52 -10.77 13.04
CA ASP A 80 -24.87 -11.65 14.00
C ASP A 80 -23.40 -11.31 14.28
N ARG A 81 -22.76 -10.52 13.41
CA ARG A 81 -21.35 -10.11 13.58
C ARG A 81 -21.17 -8.92 14.52
N HIS A 82 -22.26 -8.20 14.83
CA HIS A 82 -22.27 -7.02 15.70
C HIS A 82 -21.19 -5.97 15.34
N LEU A 83 -20.92 -5.79 14.04
CA LEU A 83 -19.97 -4.80 13.54
C LEU A 83 -20.65 -3.43 13.36
N ASP A 84 -20.09 -2.40 14.00
CA ASP A 84 -20.52 -1.01 13.80
C ASP A 84 -19.86 -0.43 12.54
N LYS A 85 -20.66 -0.23 11.48
CA LYS A 85 -20.22 0.36 10.21
C LYS A 85 -19.65 1.77 10.39
N ASN A 86 -20.21 2.59 11.27
CA ASN A 86 -19.72 3.95 11.51
C ASN A 86 -18.34 3.92 12.15
N LEU A 87 -18.14 3.01 13.11
CA LEU A 87 -16.83 2.80 13.73
C LEU A 87 -15.79 2.32 12.72
N ILE A 88 -16.13 1.33 11.89
CA ILE A 88 -15.22 0.83 10.85
C ILE A 88 -14.83 1.95 9.87
N SER A 89 -15.81 2.72 9.37
CA SER A 89 -15.53 3.85 8.48
C SER A 89 -14.66 4.92 9.13
N LYS A 90 -14.88 5.23 10.42
CA LYS A 90 -14.04 6.16 11.18
C LYS A 90 -12.60 5.65 11.32
N LEU A 91 -12.42 4.38 11.70
CA LEU A 91 -11.10 3.78 11.83
C LEU A 91 -10.38 3.72 10.48
N ALA A 92 -11.09 3.47 9.38
CA ALA A 92 -10.55 3.42 8.03
C ALA A 92 -9.95 4.76 7.53
N GLN A 93 -10.25 5.88 8.19
CA GLN A 93 -9.60 7.17 7.95
C GLN A 93 -8.17 7.22 8.49
N GLY A 94 -7.76 6.26 9.32
CA GLY A 94 -6.38 6.12 9.81
C GLY A 94 -6.03 6.96 11.04
N GLY A 95 -6.98 7.68 11.64
CA GLY A 95 -6.73 8.50 12.83
C GLY A 95 -6.19 7.70 14.03
N TYR A 96 -6.53 6.42 14.15
CA TYR A 96 -5.99 5.54 15.18
C TYR A 96 -4.47 5.35 15.04
N ILE A 97 -3.93 5.39 13.82
CA ILE A 97 -2.49 5.23 13.55
C ILE A 97 -1.75 6.49 14.04
N GLU A 98 -2.28 7.67 13.70
CA GLU A 98 -1.68 8.96 14.12
C GLU A 98 -1.72 9.14 15.63
N ASN A 99 -2.79 8.66 16.27
CA ASN A 99 -2.96 8.75 17.72
C ASN A 99 -2.30 7.57 18.47
N HIS A 100 -1.55 6.71 17.79
CA HIS A 100 -0.91 5.52 18.38
C HIS A 100 -1.88 4.60 19.15
N GLN A 101 -3.11 4.46 18.64
CA GLN A 101 -4.16 3.63 19.21
C GLN A 101 -4.18 2.24 18.56
N ASN A 102 -4.43 1.22 19.37
CA ASN A 102 -4.52 -0.16 18.91
C ASN A 102 -5.99 -0.53 18.57
N ILE A 103 -6.18 -1.26 17.49
CA ILE A 103 -7.46 -1.90 17.16
C ILE A 103 -7.36 -3.37 17.58
N ILE A 104 -8.31 -3.82 18.40
CA ILE A 104 -8.41 -5.22 18.82
C ILE A 104 -9.70 -5.79 18.23
N LEU A 105 -9.57 -6.85 17.42
CA LEU A 105 -10.70 -7.57 16.83
C LEU A 105 -11.03 -8.79 17.68
N MET A 106 -12.23 -8.82 18.25
CA MET A 106 -12.71 -9.91 19.12
C MET A 106 -13.86 -10.67 18.47
N GLY A 107 -13.98 -11.97 18.76
CA GLY A 107 -15.06 -12.83 18.26
C GLY A 107 -14.63 -14.28 18.05
N ALA A 108 -15.58 -15.18 17.79
CA ALA A 108 -15.30 -16.60 17.53
C ALA A 108 -14.36 -16.82 16.33
N SER A 109 -13.61 -17.93 16.35
CA SER A 109 -12.75 -18.31 15.21
C SER A 109 -13.56 -18.46 13.93
N GLY A 110 -12.95 -18.21 12.76
CA GLY A 110 -13.63 -18.30 11.46
C GLY A 110 -14.44 -17.06 11.04
N ASN A 111 -14.75 -16.13 11.95
CA ASN A 111 -15.57 -14.94 11.63
C ASN A 111 -14.82 -13.80 10.91
N GLY A 112 -13.79 -14.09 10.11
CA GLY A 112 -13.14 -13.10 9.25
C GLY A 112 -12.26 -12.04 9.96
N LYS A 113 -11.85 -12.24 11.21
CA LYS A 113 -10.96 -11.29 11.93
C LYS A 113 -9.65 -11.01 11.18
N THR A 114 -9.01 -12.06 10.67
CA THR A 114 -7.78 -11.92 9.85
C THR A 114 -8.04 -11.12 8.59
N TRP A 115 -9.19 -11.35 7.94
CA TRP A 115 -9.57 -10.63 6.75
C TRP A 115 -9.78 -9.13 7.03
N ILE A 116 -10.52 -8.80 8.11
CA ILE A 116 -10.74 -7.40 8.54
C ILE A 116 -9.42 -6.72 8.92
N ALA A 117 -8.52 -7.41 9.63
CA ALA A 117 -7.20 -6.89 9.96
C ALA A 117 -6.39 -6.55 8.71
N ASN A 118 -6.41 -7.44 7.71
CA ASN A 118 -5.74 -7.19 6.43
C ASN A 118 -6.41 -6.07 5.64
N ALA A 119 -7.74 -5.96 5.66
CA ALA A 119 -8.47 -4.84 5.06
C ALA A 119 -8.03 -3.49 5.65
N PHE A 120 -7.88 -3.39 6.97
CA PHE A 120 -7.32 -2.20 7.62
C PHE A 120 -5.86 -1.96 7.22
N GLY A 121 -5.05 -3.01 7.13
CA GLY A 121 -3.67 -2.92 6.66
C GLY A 121 -3.56 -2.39 5.23
N ILE A 122 -4.38 -2.91 4.31
CA ILE A 122 -4.44 -2.46 2.91
C ILE A 122 -4.93 -1.02 2.85
N GLN A 123 -5.92 -0.65 3.66
CA GLN A 123 -6.38 0.74 3.76
C GLN A 123 -5.27 1.68 4.25
N ALA A 124 -4.44 1.26 5.21
CA ALA A 124 -3.27 2.02 5.63
C ALA A 124 -2.22 2.12 4.51
N CYS A 125 -2.04 1.08 3.68
CA CYS A 125 -1.20 1.16 2.48
C CYS A 125 -1.74 2.14 1.44
N ARG A 126 -3.07 2.23 1.25
CA ARG A 126 -3.73 3.24 0.39
C ARG A 126 -3.50 4.67 0.88
N GLN A 127 -3.30 4.85 2.19
CA GLN A 127 -2.83 6.10 2.80
C GLN A 127 -1.29 6.26 2.73
N PHE A 128 -0.61 5.44 1.93
CA PHE A 128 0.85 5.41 1.75
C PHE A 128 1.67 5.15 3.02
N ARG A 129 1.10 4.45 4.00
CA ARG A 129 1.82 4.01 5.21
C ARG A 129 2.50 2.66 4.98
N LYS A 130 3.65 2.47 5.64
CA LYS A 130 4.33 1.17 5.69
C LYS A 130 3.60 0.27 6.68
N VAL A 131 3.28 -0.95 6.26
CA VAL A 131 2.55 -1.93 7.07
C VAL A 131 3.31 -3.26 7.02
N LYS A 132 3.18 -4.05 8.08
CA LYS A 132 3.67 -5.42 8.13
C LYS A 132 2.63 -6.31 8.80
N TYR A 133 2.23 -7.37 8.12
CA TYR A 133 1.43 -8.45 8.68
C TYR A 133 2.37 -9.54 9.22
N ILE A 134 2.15 -9.95 10.47
CA ILE A 134 2.91 -11.02 11.14
C ILE A 134 1.92 -11.84 11.96
N ARG A 135 2.01 -13.17 11.87
CA ARG A 135 1.24 -14.06 12.75
C ARG A 135 1.91 -14.12 14.12
N LEU A 136 1.13 -14.24 15.19
CA LEU A 136 1.66 -14.25 16.55
C LEU A 136 2.79 -15.29 16.77
N PRO A 137 2.69 -16.55 16.31
CA PRO A 137 3.79 -17.50 16.46
C PRO A 137 5.08 -17.06 15.77
N GLU A 138 4.98 -16.50 14.56
CA GLU A 138 6.13 -15.98 13.81
C GLU A 138 6.76 -14.78 14.52
N LEU A 139 5.92 -13.90 15.08
CA LEU A 139 6.37 -12.75 15.86
C LEU A 139 7.18 -13.22 17.08
N LEU A 140 6.66 -14.17 17.85
CA LEU A 140 7.32 -14.71 19.03
C LEU A 140 8.66 -15.40 18.68
N MET A 141 8.69 -16.24 17.64
CA MET A 141 9.92 -16.88 17.16
C MET A 141 10.97 -15.86 16.69
N SER A 142 10.54 -14.76 16.06
CA SER A 142 11.46 -13.70 15.66
C SER A 142 12.10 -13.02 16.88
N THR A 143 11.35 -12.82 17.97
CA THR A 143 11.87 -12.21 19.21
C THR A 143 12.87 -13.11 19.95
N GLU A 144 12.70 -14.44 19.91
CA GLU A 144 13.68 -15.38 20.47
C GLU A 144 15.02 -15.37 19.73
N LYS A 145 15.00 -15.13 18.41
CA LYS A 145 16.24 -14.94 17.64
C LYS A 145 16.96 -13.67 18.06
N TRP A 146 16.25 -12.58 18.35
CA TRP A 146 16.83 -11.34 18.86
C TRP A 146 17.41 -11.50 20.26
N SER A 147 16.73 -12.19 21.17
CA SER A 147 17.30 -12.49 22.50
C SER A 147 18.58 -13.32 22.37
N THR A 148 18.57 -14.37 21.54
CA THR A 148 19.75 -15.22 21.30
C THR A 148 20.92 -14.44 20.66
N LEU A 149 20.65 -13.49 19.77
CA LEU A 149 21.67 -12.61 19.16
C LEU A 149 22.22 -11.57 20.15
N LEU A 150 21.38 -11.05 21.04
CA LEU A 150 21.81 -10.14 22.10
C LEU A 150 22.67 -10.87 23.15
N PHE A 151 22.34 -12.12 23.49
CA PHE A 151 23.14 -12.92 24.43
C PHE A 151 24.43 -13.50 23.81
N LYS A 152 24.47 -13.78 22.50
CA LYS A 152 25.70 -14.22 21.81
C LYS A 152 26.72 -13.10 21.56
N ASN A 153 26.29 -11.84 21.57
CA ASN A 153 27.16 -10.66 21.46
C ASN A 153 27.37 -9.93 22.80
N GLY A 154 27.05 -10.58 23.93
CA GLY A 154 27.54 -10.14 25.24
C GLY A 154 29.08 -10.19 25.28
N PRO A 155 29.74 -9.35 26.10
CA PRO A 155 31.18 -9.15 26.03
C PRO A 155 31.92 -10.48 26.22
N LEU A 156 32.70 -10.84 25.19
CA LEU A 156 33.74 -11.85 25.29
C LEU A 156 34.69 -11.44 26.42
N GLY A 157 34.82 -12.30 27.44
CA GLY A 157 36.00 -12.42 28.28
C GLY A 157 36.49 -11.16 29.00
N GLY A 158 36.03 -10.95 30.23
CA GLY A 158 36.80 -10.27 31.26
C GLY A 158 37.08 -11.27 32.37
N ASN A 159 38.32 -11.74 32.48
CA ASN A 159 38.81 -12.48 33.65
C ASN A 159 38.49 -11.69 34.93
N LEU A 160 37.84 -12.35 35.89
CA LEU A 160 38.15 -12.33 37.33
C LEU A 160 37.55 -13.60 37.94
#